data_AF-A0A0N7A264-F1
#
_entry.id   AF-A0A0N7A264-F1
#
_cell.length_a   1.000
_cell.length_b   1.000
_cell.length_c   1.000
_cell.angle_alpha   90.00
_cell.angle_beta   90.00
_cell.angle_gamma   90.00
#
_symmetry.space_group_name_H-M   'P 1'
#
loop_
_entity.id
_entity.type
_entity.pdbx_description
1 polymer ?
#
loop_
_entity_poly.entity_id
_entity_poly.type
_entity_poly.pdbx_seq_one_letter_code
_entity_poly.pdbx_strand_id
1 'polypeptide(L)' 'MRSTPVARSRGDLRVLDVRDDLSRVTRTNGEIVGYVDRVDVAGGTAYRARRYVAVERRFVELPNVWSADDAVDCLRWG' A
#
# COMPACT_ATOMS: atom_id res chain seq x y z
N MET A 1 9.00 2.34 -18.49
CA MET A 1 8.69 0.90 -18.69
C MET A 1 7.40 0.64 -17.94
N ARG A 2 6.41 -0.08 -18.48
CA ARG A 2 5.25 -0.46 -17.66
C ARG A 2 5.64 -1.73 -16.92
N SER A 3 5.80 -1.67 -15.60
CA SER A 3 5.94 -2.90 -14.80
C SER A 3 4.69 -3.75 -15.00
N THR A 4 4.88 -5.05 -15.26
CA THR A 4 3.77 -6.00 -15.28
C THR A 4 3.08 -5.95 -13.92
N PRO A 5 1.75 -5.79 -13.84
CA PRO A 5 1.05 -5.79 -12.56
C PRO A 5 1.34 -7.08 -11.81
N VAL A 6 2.02 -6.99 -10.68
CA VAL A 6 2.25 -8.14 -9.80
C VAL A 6 1.15 -8.14 -8.76
N ALA A 7 0.33 -9.20 -8.78
CA ALA A 7 -0.64 -9.47 -7.74
C ALA A 7 -0.02 -10.37 -6.68
N ARG A 8 -0.10 -9.96 -5.42
CA ARG A 8 0.42 -10.74 -4.29
C ARG A 8 -0.55 -10.67 -3.11
N SER A 9 -0.44 -11.64 -2.21
CA SER A 9 -1.31 -11.74 -1.03
C SER A 9 -0.49 -11.61 0.24
N ARG A 10 -1.07 -10.96 1.25
CA ARG A 10 -0.48 -10.85 2.59
C ARG A 10 -1.59 -11.04 3.62
N GLY A 11 -1.77 -12.29 4.06
CA GLY A 11 -2.94 -12.73 4.86
C GLY A 11 -4.26 -12.42 4.15
N ASP A 12 -5.14 -11.65 4.79
CA ASP A 12 -6.47 -11.29 4.26
C ASP A 12 -6.46 -10.15 3.22
N LEU A 13 -5.29 -9.54 2.99
CA LEU A 13 -5.08 -8.45 2.04
C LEU A 13 -4.56 -8.96 0.69
N ARG A 14 -5.07 -8.35 -0.38
CA ARG A 14 -4.58 -8.46 -1.75
C ARG A 14 -3.89 -7.16 -2.15
N VAL A 15 -2.68 -7.28 -2.68
CA VAL A 15 -1.86 -6.17 -3.14
C VAL A 15 -1.73 -6.30 -4.65
N LEU A 16 -2.03 -5.22 -5.36
CA LEU A 16 -1.90 -5.13 -6.81
C LEU A 16 -1.04 -3.92 -7.17
N ASP A 17 0.08 -4.16 -7.83
CA ASP A 17 0.90 -3.09 -8.37
C ASP A 17 0.16 -2.45 -9.56
N VAL A 18 -0.22 -1.17 -9.39
CA VAL A 18 -0.98 -0.41 -10.40
C VAL A 18 -0.09 0.57 -11.15
N ARG A 19 1.08 0.90 -10.59
CA ARG A 19 2.19 1.64 -11.21
C ARG A 19 3.51 1.16 -10.60
N ASP A 20 4.63 1.56 -11.19
CA ASP A 20 5.98 1.21 -10.72
C ASP A 20 6.28 1.65 -9.28
N ASP A 21 5.54 2.63 -8.77
CA ASP A 21 5.73 3.25 -7.46
C ASP A 21 4.48 3.17 -6.57
N LEU A 22 3.45 2.45 -7.01
CA LEU A 22 2.15 2.46 -6.37
C LEU A 22 1.48 1.10 -6.41
N SER A 23 1.20 0.56 -5.22
CA SER A 23 0.38 -0.64 -5.04
C SER A 23 -0.97 -0.27 -4.43
N ARG A 24 -2.05 -0.82 -4.98
CA ARG A 24 -3.39 -0.78 -4.37
C ARG A 24 -3.56 -1.96 -3.44
N VAL A 25 -4.12 -1.72 -2.25
CA VAL A 25 -4.37 -2.74 -1.24
C VAL A 25 -5.86 -2.88 -1.00
N THR A 26 -6.35 -4.11 -1.10
CA THR A 26 -7.76 -4.45 -0.95
C THR A 26 -7.92 -5.62 0.02
N ARG A 27 -9.08 -5.74 0.67
CA ARG A 27 -9.48 -6.98 1.34
C ARG A 27 -9.84 -8.03 0.29
N THR A 28 -9.94 -9.29 0.74
CA THR A 28 -10.34 -10.41 -0.13
C THR A 28 -11.75 -10.24 -0.74
N ASN A 29 -12.63 -9.45 -0.11
CA ASN A 29 -13.95 -9.09 -0.65
C ASN A 29 -13.92 -7.94 -1.69
N GLY A 30 -12.74 -7.41 -2.02
CA GLY A 30 -12.56 -6.31 -2.98
C GLY A 30 -12.64 -4.89 -2.38
N GLU A 31 -12.93 -4.74 -1.10
CA GLU A 31 -12.93 -3.45 -0.42
C GLU A 31 -11.53 -2.81 -0.46
N ILE A 32 -11.44 -1.55 -0.86
CA ILE A 32 -10.18 -0.80 -0.81
C ILE A 32 -9.87 -0.44 0.64
N VAL A 33 -8.69 -0.88 1.10
CA VAL A 33 -8.16 -0.53 2.44
C VAL A 33 -7.20 0.65 2.33
N GLY A 34 -6.48 0.77 1.20
CA GLY A 34 -5.51 1.83 1.02
C GLY A 34 -4.57 1.60 -0.16
N TYR A 35 -3.47 2.33 -0.13
CA TYR A 35 -2.37 2.24 -1.07
C TYR A 35 -1.04 2.17 -0.34
N VAL A 36 -0.01 1.67 -1.03
CA VAL A 36 1.38 1.77 -0.60
C VAL A 36 2.16 2.43 -1.72
N ASP A 37 2.78 3.57 -1.41
CA ASP A 37 3.72 4.25 -2.30
C ASP A 37 5.14 3.72 -2.05
N ARG A 38 5.91 3.55 -3.12
CA ARG A 38 7.37 3.41 -3.07
C ARG A 38 7.98 4.80 -3.28
N VAL A 39 8.75 5.26 -2.30
CA VAL A 39 9.26 6.63 -2.24
C VAL A 39 10.77 6.60 -2.19
N ASP A 40 11.43 7.31 -3.11
CA ASP A 40 12.87 7.49 -3.07
C ASP A 40 13.21 8.62 -2.07
N VAL A 41 14.07 8.29 -1.09
CA VAL A 41 14.57 9.21 -0.07
C VAL A 41 16.09 9.18 -0.05
N ALA A 42 16.72 10.14 0.65
CA ALA A 42 18.19 10.24 0.70
C ALA A 42 18.91 8.97 1.19
N GLY A 43 18.22 8.10 1.95
CA GLY A 43 18.73 6.82 2.45
C GLY A 43 18.38 5.60 1.60
N GLY A 44 17.77 5.77 0.43
CA GLY A 44 17.32 4.69 -0.45
C GLY A 44 15.81 4.69 -0.63
N THR A 45 15.23 3.51 -0.84
CA THR A 45 13.78 3.38 -1.07
C THR A 45 13.04 3.12 0.24
N ALA A 46 12.09 3.98 0.55
CA ALA A 46 11.11 3.80 1.61
C ALA A 46 9.73 3.45 1.04
N TYR A 47 8.83 3.01 1.90
CA TYR A 47 7.45 2.69 1.57
C TYR A 47 6.51 3.44 2.51
N ARG A 48 5.47 4.03 1.94
CA ARG A 48 4.49 4.83 2.69
C ARG A 48 3.10 4.28 2.46
N ALA A 49 2.44 3.90 3.55
CA ALA A 49 1.04 3.49 3.49
C ALA A 49 0.11 4.71 3.51
N ARG A 50 -0.94 4.67 2.69
CA ARG A 50 -2.04 5.62 2.68
C ARG A 50 -3.33 4.87 2.96
N ARG A 51 -3.84 4.99 4.18
CA ARG A 51 -5.05 4.30 4.64
C ARG A 51 -6.28 5.02 4.16
N TYR A 52 -7.23 4.30 3.57
CA TYR A 52 -8.55 4.84 3.30
C TYR A 52 -9.40 4.81 4.58
N VAL A 53 -9.91 5.96 5.00
CA VAL A 53 -10.84 6.09 6.12
C VAL A 53 -12.24 6.29 5.55
N ALA A 54 -13.03 5.22 5.50
CA ALA A 54 -14.32 5.20 4.81
C ALA A 54 -15.32 6.23 5.35
N VAL A 55 -15.36 6.43 6.67
CA VAL A 55 -16.24 7.41 7.34
C VAL A 55 -15.94 8.83 6.87
N GLU A 56 -14.66 9.15 6.71
CA GLU A 56 -14.18 10.49 6.32
C GLU A 56 -13.99 10.63 4.80
N ARG A 57 -14.16 9.54 4.05
CA ARG A 57 -13.94 9.44 2.60
C ARG A 57 -12.60 10.03 2.14
N ARG A 58 -11.55 9.84 2.94
CA ARG A 58 -10.21 10.37 2.65
C ARG A 58 -9.11 9.36 2.88
N PHE A 59 -7.92 9.69 2.40
CA PHE A 59 -6.71 8.94 2.68
C PHE A 59 -5.91 9.63 3.78
N VAL A 60 -5.44 8.85 4.75
CA VAL A 60 -4.52 9.29 5.80
C VAL A 60 -3.17 8.65 5.54
N GLU A 61 -2.13 9.49 5.43
CA GLU A 61 -0.76 9.03 5.27
C GLU A 61 -0.23 8.51 6.62
N LEU A 62 0.45 7.37 6.57
CA LEU A 62 1.15 6.79 7.70
C LEU A 62 2.67 7.06 7.57
N PRO A 63 3.46 6.89 8.64
CA PRO A 63 4.90 7.07 8.58
C PRO A 63 5.58 6.17 7.53
N ASN A 64 6.71 6.64 7.01
CA ASN A 64 7.55 5.85 6.11
C ASN A 64 8.18 4.67 6.86
N VAL A 65 8.24 3.53 6.19
CA VAL A 65 8.93 2.33 6.64
C VAL A 65 9.85 1.81 5.53
N TRP A 66 10.81 0.96 5.88
CA TRP A 66 11.83 0.49 4.93
C TRP A 66 11.47 -0.85 4.24
N SER A 67 10.28 -1.38 4.53
CA SER A 67 9.75 -2.64 4.00
C SER A 67 8.38 -2.40 3.38
N ALA A 68 8.21 -2.81 2.11
CA ALA A 68 6.92 -2.74 1.41
C ALA A 68 5.84 -3.55 2.15
N ASP A 69 6.30 -4.63 2.76
CA ASP A 69 5.52 -5.61 3.47
C ASP A 69 5.04 -5.07 4.82
N ASP A 70 5.89 -4.32 5.52
CA ASP A 70 5.52 -3.63 6.76
C ASP A 70 4.53 -2.49 6.47
N ALA A 71 4.70 -1.78 5.35
CA ALA A 71 3.74 -0.75 4.94
C ALA A 71 2.35 -1.34 4.67
N VAL A 72 2.28 -2.53 4.06
CA VAL A 72 1.00 -3.26 3.89
C VAL A 72 0.44 -3.68 5.25
N ASP A 73 1.27 -4.13 6.19
CA ASP A 73 0.81 -4.48 7.54
C ASP A 73 0.26 -3.27 8.31
N CYS A 74 0.79 -2.07 8.10
CA CYS A 74 0.21 -0.84 8.64
C CYS A 74 -1.25 -0.61 8.18
N LEU A 75 -1.70 -1.26 7.10
CA LEU A 75 -3.09 -1.19 6.63
C LEU A 75 -4.00 -2.28 7.23
N ARG A 76 -3.46 -3.29 7.93
CA ARG A 76 -4.26 -4.35 8.57
C ARG A 76 -4.99 -3.87 9.82
N TRP A 77 -4.31 -3.07 10.63
CA TRP A 77 -4.78 -2.67 11.96
C TRP A 77 -5.20 -1.20 11.93
N GLY A 78 -6.49 -0.95 11.69
CA GLY A 78 -7.06 0.38 11.56
C GLY A 78 -8.57 0.40 11.68
#